data_AF-A0A6L8QB61-F1
#
_entry.id   AF-A0A6L8QB61-F1
#
_cell.length_a   1.000
_cell.length_b   1.000
_cell.length_c   1.000
_cell.angle_alpha   90.00
_cell.angle_beta   90.00
_cell.angle_gamma   90.00
#
_symmetry.space_group_name_H-M   'P 1'
#
loop_
_entity.id
_entity.type
_entity.pdbx_description
1 polymer ?
#
loop_
_entity_poly.entity_id
_entity_poly.type
_entity_poly.pdbx_seq_one_letter_code
_entity_poly.pdbx_strand_id
1 'polypeptide(L)'
;MLLQTLKFYLARIAVSLFLIFVMGYAFLFFLHEVALPDVLFDDVAIQWAIVMVCLFFGFIAYGMIGEQRFFNALHFLKNVSPQLDPADIKNQYENLLSFTYSSYFLPETGKQYRVRCVLLYADYLLSIGDESPRALNIYVQAFLQSPGDSRFRKPLLAILNQGRELTEDEMDLLLIMVQQEEVHDPVLTHYLANLFLKAGQWSGKVERLFLTALEDKSELSNEIVRFALPIYLAHKRTDELALRFYLFALNHTDKNADEIKKYLAHSYCEGNLAGVAPELHQSCGDVFLGLSVDLQEEIKNRAEQNRVSSKLKKIKLFRRE
;
A
#
# COMPACT_ATOMS: atom_id res chain seq x y z
N MET A 1 13.03 -8.63 4.31
CA MET A 1 14.08 -7.70 4.82
C MET A 1 15.19 -8.40 5.58
N LEU A 2 14.89 -9.36 6.47
CA LEU A 2 15.89 -10.06 7.31
C LEU A 2 17.07 -10.65 6.52
N LEU A 3 16.81 -11.31 5.39
CA LEU A 3 17.86 -11.88 4.53
C LEU A 3 18.81 -10.83 3.95
N GLN A 4 18.30 -9.64 3.59
CA GLN A 4 19.12 -8.55 3.06
C GLN A 4 19.96 -7.91 4.16
N THR A 5 19.39 -7.74 5.35
CA THR A 5 20.12 -7.27 6.54
C THR A 5 21.26 -8.24 6.90
N LEU A 6 21.00 -9.55 6.83
CA LEU A 6 22.03 -10.57 7.06
C LEU A 6 23.16 -10.48 6.02
N LYS A 7 22.81 -10.42 4.73
CA LYS A 7 23.78 -10.25 3.63
C LYS A 7 24.64 -9.00 3.82
N PHE A 8 24.02 -7.89 4.23
CA PHE A 8 24.68 -6.63 4.48
C PHE A 8 25.75 -6.74 5.58
N TYR A 9 25.38 -7.24 6.76
CA TYR A 9 26.33 -7.39 7.87
C TYR A 9 27.41 -8.41 7.57
N LEU A 10 27.03 -9.56 7.00
CA LEU A 10 27.98 -10.64 6.69
C LEU A 10 29.07 -10.17 5.71
N ALA A 11 28.69 -9.47 4.64
CA ALA A 11 29.65 -8.96 3.66
C ALA A 11 30.61 -7.93 4.28
N ARG A 12 30.10 -7.01 5.10
CA ARG A 12 30.93 -5.96 5.72
C ARG A 12 31.85 -6.48 6.81
N ILE A 13 31.39 -7.46 7.59
CA ILE A 13 32.25 -8.20 8.53
C ILE A 13 33.34 -8.95 7.76
N ALA A 14 32.99 -9.65 6.68
CA ALA A 14 33.96 -10.38 5.87
C ALA A 14 35.02 -9.45 5.25
N VAL A 15 34.61 -8.31 4.68
CA VAL A 15 35.54 -7.30 4.13
C VAL A 15 36.42 -6.72 5.24
N SER A 16 35.85 -6.41 6.40
CA SER A 16 36.62 -5.88 7.53
C SER A 16 37.65 -6.89 8.03
N LEU A 17 37.26 -8.16 8.21
CA LEU A 17 38.17 -9.23 8.61
C LEU A 17 39.27 -9.44 7.58
N PHE A 18 38.91 -9.46 6.29
CA PHE A 18 39.89 -9.56 5.22
C PHE A 18 40.92 -8.42 5.26
N LEU A 19 40.47 -7.18 5.49
CA LEU A 19 41.36 -6.02 5.64
C LEU A 19 42.25 -6.16 6.89
N ILE A 20 41.70 -6.60 8.02
CA ILE A 20 42.48 -6.82 9.25
C ILE A 20 43.58 -7.86 9.00
N PHE A 21 43.23 -9.01 8.41
CA PHE A 21 44.18 -10.09 8.21
C PHE A 21 45.23 -9.80 7.12
N VAL A 22 44.86 -9.11 6.04
CA VAL A 22 45.80 -8.87 4.92
C VAL A 22 46.54 -7.56 5.12
N MET A 23 45.82 -6.45 5.23
CA MET A 23 46.41 -5.13 5.34
C MET A 23 47.01 -4.89 6.72
N GLY A 24 46.33 -5.32 7.78
CA GLY A 24 46.85 -5.22 9.14
C GLY A 24 48.13 -6.05 9.33
N TYR A 25 48.15 -7.29 8.83
CA TYR A 25 49.38 -8.11 8.85
C TYR A 25 50.51 -7.48 8.03
N ALA A 26 50.25 -7.06 6.80
CA ALA A 26 51.26 -6.46 5.95
C ALA A 26 51.85 -5.18 6.57
N PHE A 27 51.03 -4.37 7.22
CA PHE A 27 51.47 -3.15 7.90
C PHE A 27 52.36 -3.46 9.11
N LEU A 28 51.95 -4.38 9.98
CA LEU A 28 52.73 -4.78 11.15
C LEU A 28 54.04 -5.45 10.75
N PHE A 29 54.01 -6.32 9.73
CA PHE A 29 55.19 -6.95 9.16
C PHE A 29 56.19 -5.90 8.66
N PHE A 30 55.72 -4.92 7.89
CA PHE A 30 56.58 -3.84 7.39
C PHE A 30 57.19 -3.01 8.53
N LEU A 31 56.41 -2.72 9.57
CA LEU A 31 56.86 -1.93 10.70
C LEU A 31 58.00 -2.64 11.46
N HIS A 32 57.82 -3.92 11.77
CA HIS A 32 58.79 -4.71 12.54
C HIS A 32 60.00 -5.18 11.74
N GLU A 33 59.81 -5.62 10.49
CA GLU A 33 60.91 -6.22 9.71
C GLU A 33 61.67 -5.20 8.86
N VAL A 34 61.02 -4.11 8.44
CA VAL A 34 61.61 -3.16 7.50
C VAL A 34 61.92 -1.81 8.15
N ALA A 35 60.98 -1.26 8.91
CA ALA A 35 61.13 0.10 9.44
C ALA A 35 61.92 0.17 10.75
N LEU A 36 61.68 -0.77 11.68
CA LEU A 36 62.26 -0.79 13.02
C LEU A 36 62.70 -2.20 13.44
N PRO A 37 63.70 -2.79 12.76
CA PRO A 37 64.23 -4.10 13.17
C PRO A 37 64.79 -4.02 14.60
N ASP A 38 64.55 -5.08 15.37
CA ASP A 38 65.04 -5.32 16.74
C ASP A 38 64.47 -4.45 17.89
N VAL A 39 63.40 -3.67 17.65
CA VAL A 39 62.75 -2.90 18.73
C VAL A 39 61.50 -3.61 19.26
N LEU A 40 61.55 -4.02 20.53
CA LEU A 40 60.41 -4.61 21.24
C LEU A 40 59.45 -3.50 21.72
N PHE A 41 58.37 -3.27 20.98
CA PHE A 41 57.26 -2.38 21.36
C PHE A 41 56.04 -3.16 21.86
N ASP A 42 55.24 -2.52 22.71
CA ASP A 42 53.88 -2.97 23.01
C ASP A 42 52.94 -2.51 21.89
N ASP A 43 52.65 -3.43 20.95
CA ASP A 43 51.86 -3.13 19.75
C ASP A 43 50.36 -3.04 19.99
N VAL A 44 49.88 -3.22 21.23
CA VAL A 44 48.44 -3.28 21.53
C VAL A 44 47.71 -2.03 21.01
N ALA A 45 48.28 -0.84 21.21
CA ALA A 45 47.69 0.41 20.72
C ALA A 45 47.61 0.47 19.19
N ILE A 46 48.67 0.02 18.50
CA ILE A 46 48.76 0.03 17.04
C ILE A 46 47.79 -1.00 16.44
N GLN A 47 47.70 -2.19 17.02
CA GLN A 47 46.76 -3.23 16.61
C GLN A 47 45.31 -2.76 16.72
N TRP A 48 44.93 -2.13 17.84
CA TRP A 48 43.58 -1.57 18.00
C TRP A 48 43.29 -0.44 17.00
N ALA A 49 44.27 0.41 16.70
CA ALA A 49 44.13 1.46 15.68
C ALA A 49 43.88 0.86 14.28
N ILE A 50 44.65 -0.17 13.90
CA ILE A 50 44.49 -0.88 12.63
C ILE A 50 43.10 -1.53 12.55
N VAL A 51 42.67 -2.22 13.61
CA VAL A 51 41.34 -2.86 13.66
C VAL A 51 40.23 -1.82 13.48
N MET A 52 40.33 -0.67 14.16
CA MET A 52 39.36 0.43 14.03
C MET A 52 39.30 0.94 12.59
N VAL A 53 40.45 1.20 11.96
CA VAL A 53 40.54 1.67 10.58
C VAL A 53 39.96 0.63 9.61
N CYS A 54 40.31 -0.65 9.73
CA CYS A 54 39.80 -1.71 8.86
C CYS A 54 38.28 -1.90 9.01
N LEU A 55 37.74 -1.81 10.24
CA LEU A 55 36.30 -1.81 10.48
C LEU A 55 35.63 -0.60 9.83
N PHE A 56 36.23 0.59 9.94
CA PHE A 56 35.73 1.80 9.29
C PHE A 56 35.68 1.64 7.77
N PHE A 57 36.73 1.13 7.13
CA PHE A 57 36.74 0.91 5.68
C PHE A 57 35.75 -0.19 5.25
N GLY A 58 35.67 -1.29 6.00
CA GLY A 58 34.77 -2.40 5.67
C GLY A 58 33.28 -2.05 5.85
N PHE A 59 32.94 -1.18 6.80
CA PHE A 59 31.57 -0.71 6.99
C PHE A 59 31.28 0.57 6.19
N ILE A 60 32.04 1.63 6.34
CA ILE A 60 31.70 2.93 5.75
C ILE A 60 32.13 3.00 4.28
N ALA A 61 33.42 2.80 3.99
CA ALA A 61 33.94 2.99 2.64
C ALA A 61 33.35 1.99 1.63
N TYR A 62 33.16 0.73 2.04
CA TYR A 62 32.49 -0.27 1.20
C TYR A 62 31.09 0.20 0.76
N GLY A 63 30.31 0.79 1.67
CA GLY A 63 29.01 1.36 1.35
C GLY A 63 29.10 2.54 0.38
N MET A 64 30.00 3.49 0.66
CA MET A 64 30.19 4.68 -0.17
C MET A 64 30.55 4.35 -1.62
N ILE A 65 31.38 3.31 -1.84
CA ILE A 65 31.70 2.83 -3.20
C ILE A 65 30.45 2.37 -3.94
N GLY A 66 29.55 1.68 -3.24
CA GLY A 66 28.27 1.24 -3.81
C GLY A 66 27.36 2.41 -4.18
N GLU A 67 27.25 3.40 -3.30
CA GLU A 67 26.46 4.61 -3.56
C GLU A 67 26.99 5.40 -4.75
N GLN A 68 28.30 5.61 -4.82
CA GLN A 68 28.92 6.30 -5.95
C GLN A 68 28.66 5.57 -7.27
N ARG A 69 28.81 4.24 -7.29
CA ARG A 69 28.51 3.42 -8.48
C ARG A 69 27.04 3.54 -8.89
N PHE A 70 26.13 3.50 -7.92
CA PHE A 70 24.70 3.65 -8.18
C PHE A 70 24.37 5.02 -8.79
N PHE A 71 24.84 6.11 -8.19
CA PHE A 71 24.55 7.44 -8.71
C PHE A 71 25.20 7.72 -10.07
N ASN A 72 26.39 7.18 -10.33
CA ASN A 72 27.03 7.29 -11.64
C ASN A 72 26.21 6.57 -12.72
N ALA A 73 25.75 5.34 -12.44
CA ALA A 73 24.89 4.60 -13.36
C ALA A 73 23.53 5.30 -13.57
N LEU A 74 22.94 5.81 -12.48
CA LEU A 74 21.68 6.55 -12.56
C LEU A 74 21.81 7.85 -13.37
N HIS A 75 22.92 8.57 -13.21
CA HIS A 75 23.19 9.78 -13.98
C HIS A 75 23.38 9.49 -15.46
N PHE A 76 24.04 8.38 -15.80
CA PHE A 76 24.16 7.91 -17.17
C PHE A 76 22.77 7.63 -17.76
N LEU A 77 21.92 6.90 -17.02
CA LEU A 77 20.56 6.56 -17.45
C LEU A 77 19.63 7.77 -17.61
N LYS A 78 19.84 8.84 -16.83
CA LYS A 78 19.06 10.07 -16.97
C LYS A 78 19.38 10.84 -18.26
N ASN A 79 20.59 10.69 -18.80
CA ASN A 79 21.09 11.46 -19.94
C ASN A 79 21.26 10.58 -21.20
N VAL A 80 20.43 9.54 -21.32
CA VAL A 80 20.51 8.58 -22.42
C VAL A 80 20.16 9.28 -23.74
N SER A 81 21.02 9.09 -24.74
CA SER A 81 20.78 9.57 -26.11
C SER A 81 19.62 8.78 -26.76
N PRO A 82 18.73 9.43 -27.53
CA PRO A 82 17.66 8.77 -28.29
C PRO A 82 18.13 7.73 -29.31
N GLN A 83 19.44 7.66 -29.59
CA GLN A 83 20.04 6.78 -30.60
C GLN A 83 20.47 5.41 -30.05
N LEU A 84 20.44 5.22 -28.72
CA LEU A 84 20.79 3.96 -28.08
C LEU A 84 19.65 2.94 -28.22
N ASP A 85 20.00 1.65 -28.33
CA ASP A 85 19.02 0.56 -28.43
C ASP A 85 18.15 0.54 -27.15
N PRO A 86 16.82 0.63 -27.27
CA PRO A 86 15.92 0.51 -26.13
C PRO A 86 16.12 -0.75 -25.30
N ALA A 87 16.55 -1.87 -25.89
CA ALA A 87 16.83 -3.10 -25.16
C ALA A 87 18.02 -2.97 -24.20
N ASP A 88 19.08 -2.29 -24.62
CA ASP A 88 20.26 -2.06 -23.80
C ASP A 88 19.95 -1.17 -22.60
N ILE A 89 19.14 -0.13 -22.81
CA ILE A 89 18.73 0.79 -21.75
C ILE A 89 17.85 0.06 -20.72
N LYS A 90 16.90 -0.78 -21.16
CA LYS A 90 16.10 -1.63 -20.28
C LYS A 90 16.98 -2.54 -19.42
N ASN A 91 17.95 -3.22 -20.05
CA ASN A 91 18.90 -4.07 -19.33
C ASN A 91 19.70 -3.29 -18.28
N GLN A 92 20.11 -2.05 -18.58
CA GLN A 92 20.83 -1.21 -17.62
C GLN A 92 19.95 -0.80 -16.43
N TYR A 93 18.68 -0.47 -16.64
CA TYR A 93 17.72 -0.22 -15.55
C TYR A 93 17.49 -1.48 -14.70
N GLU A 94 17.34 -2.65 -15.32
CA GLU A 94 17.18 -3.93 -14.61
C GLU A 94 18.42 -4.27 -13.78
N ASN A 95 19.61 -4.08 -14.34
CA ASN A 95 20.88 -4.22 -13.63
C ASN A 95 20.97 -3.25 -12.44
N LEU A 96 20.55 -2.00 -12.63
CA LEU A 96 20.55 -1.01 -11.55
C LEU A 96 19.56 -1.38 -10.43
N LEU A 97 18.36 -1.87 -10.78
CA LEU A 97 17.37 -2.37 -9.82
C LEU A 97 17.92 -3.55 -9.03
N SER A 98 18.52 -4.55 -9.70
CA SER A 98 19.14 -5.68 -9.02
C SER A 98 20.29 -5.25 -8.10
N PHE A 99 21.07 -4.24 -8.52
CA PHE A 99 22.15 -3.68 -7.72
C PHE A 99 21.65 -3.10 -6.39
N THR A 100 20.44 -2.54 -6.32
CA THR A 100 19.85 -2.04 -5.04
C THR A 100 19.61 -3.13 -3.97
N TYR A 101 19.62 -4.41 -4.36
CA TYR A 101 19.51 -5.55 -3.43
C TYR A 101 20.87 -6.07 -2.93
N SER A 102 21.97 -5.51 -3.42
CA SER A 102 23.32 -5.91 -3.03
C SER A 102 23.65 -5.53 -1.59
N SER A 103 24.72 -6.13 -1.06
CA SER A 103 25.26 -5.87 0.28
C SER A 103 25.88 -4.49 0.46
N TYR A 104 26.01 -3.72 -0.62
CA TYR A 104 26.53 -2.35 -0.58
C TYR A 104 25.60 -1.43 0.22
N PHE A 105 24.29 -1.64 0.13
CA PHE A 105 23.29 -0.73 0.69
C PHE A 105 22.71 -1.23 2.00
N LEU A 106 22.51 -0.30 2.94
CA LEU A 106 21.63 -0.56 4.08
C LEU A 106 20.23 -0.88 3.55
N PRO A 107 19.47 -1.82 4.16
CA PRO A 107 18.16 -2.22 3.66
C PRO A 107 17.21 -1.04 3.38
N GLU A 108 17.21 -0.03 4.25
CA GLU A 108 16.38 1.16 4.07
C GLU A 108 16.88 2.06 2.93
N THR A 109 18.19 2.32 2.85
CA THR A 109 18.78 3.10 1.74
C THR A 109 18.58 2.42 0.39
N GLY A 110 18.77 1.09 0.32
CA GLY A 110 18.55 0.33 -0.91
C GLY A 110 17.08 0.35 -1.32
N LYS A 111 16.14 0.35 -0.37
CA LYS A 111 14.70 0.55 -0.65
C LYS A 111 14.43 1.92 -1.25
N GLN A 112 15.00 2.99 -0.68
CA GLN A 112 14.84 4.36 -1.20
C GLN A 112 15.40 4.48 -2.64
N TYR A 113 16.59 3.95 -2.89
CA TYR A 113 17.20 3.93 -4.22
C TYR A 113 16.39 3.11 -5.22
N ARG A 114 15.78 2.00 -4.80
CA ARG A 114 14.89 1.21 -5.63
C ARG A 114 13.64 1.96 -6.03
N VAL A 115 12.99 2.65 -5.09
CA VAL A 115 11.82 3.49 -5.39
C VAL A 115 12.16 4.52 -6.47
N ARG A 116 13.28 5.23 -6.29
CA ARG A 116 13.74 6.21 -7.28
C ARG A 116 14.06 5.59 -8.65
N CYS A 117 14.70 4.43 -8.67
CA CYS A 117 15.05 3.72 -9.90
C CYS A 117 13.80 3.20 -10.63
N VAL A 118 12.80 2.69 -9.91
CA VAL A 118 11.52 2.25 -10.48
C VAL A 118 10.79 3.41 -11.15
N LEU A 119 10.69 4.56 -10.49
CA LEU A 119 10.04 5.74 -11.07
C LEU A 119 10.72 6.21 -12.35
N LEU A 120 12.06 6.28 -12.37
CA LEU A 120 12.81 6.68 -13.56
C LEU A 120 12.72 5.64 -14.68
N TYR A 121 12.67 4.36 -14.34
CA TYR A 121 12.50 3.31 -15.34
C TYR A 121 11.08 3.36 -15.95
N ALA A 122 10.06 3.57 -15.12
CA ALA A 122 8.69 3.75 -15.57
C ALA A 122 8.56 4.98 -16.49
N ASP A 123 9.17 6.11 -16.13
CA ASP A 123 9.19 7.32 -16.98
C ASP A 123 9.85 7.03 -18.34
N TYR A 124 10.95 6.27 -18.36
CA TYR A 124 11.61 5.87 -19.60
C TYR A 124 10.72 4.96 -20.45
N LEU A 125 10.12 3.91 -19.86
CA LEU A 125 9.22 2.99 -20.56
C LEU A 125 8.01 3.72 -21.15
N LEU A 126 7.48 4.71 -20.42
CA LEU A 126 6.40 5.56 -20.89
C LEU A 126 6.83 6.40 -22.10
N SER A 127 8.05 6.94 -22.09
CA SER A 127 8.59 7.75 -23.19
C SER A 127 8.75 6.99 -24.51
N ILE A 128 9.04 5.69 -24.43
CA ILE A 128 9.15 4.81 -25.61
C ILE A 128 7.84 4.11 -25.96
N GLY A 129 6.78 4.30 -25.15
CA GLY A 129 5.47 3.66 -25.35
C GLY A 129 5.50 2.13 -25.19
N ASP A 130 6.31 1.60 -24.28
CA ASP A 130 6.38 0.15 -24.06
C ASP A 130 5.18 -0.35 -23.24
N GLU A 131 4.38 -1.23 -23.85
CA GLU A 131 3.19 -1.86 -23.27
C GLU A 131 3.41 -3.36 -22.94
N SER A 132 4.66 -3.84 -22.96
CA SER A 132 4.96 -5.24 -22.68
C SER A 132 4.56 -5.66 -21.25
N PRO A 133 4.31 -6.96 -20.99
CA PRO A 133 3.99 -7.46 -19.65
C PRO A 133 5.07 -7.15 -18.60
N ARG A 134 6.33 -6.98 -19.03
CA ARG A 134 7.42 -6.56 -18.15
C ARG A 134 7.32 -5.07 -17.77
N ALA A 135 6.97 -4.21 -18.73
CA ALA A 135 6.73 -2.79 -18.48
C ALA A 135 5.54 -2.60 -17.54
N LEU A 136 4.48 -3.41 -17.70
CA LEU A 136 3.33 -3.42 -16.80
C LEU A 136 3.77 -3.56 -15.33
N ASN A 137 4.58 -4.57 -15.01
CA ASN A 137 5.06 -4.77 -13.64
C ASN A 137 5.79 -3.54 -13.07
N ILE A 138 6.56 -2.83 -13.90
CA ILE A 138 7.27 -1.61 -13.50
C ILE A 138 6.29 -0.44 -13.30
N TYR A 139 5.31 -0.26 -14.18
CA TYR A 139 4.26 0.76 -14.00
C TYR A 139 3.43 0.51 -12.75
N VAL A 140 3.08 -0.75 -12.45
CA VAL A 140 2.37 -1.11 -11.22
C VAL A 140 3.21 -0.76 -9.99
N GLN A 141 4.50 -1.12 -10.00
CA GLN A 141 5.38 -0.77 -8.90
C GLN A 141 5.54 0.75 -8.72
N ALA A 142 5.66 1.50 -9.81
CA ALA A 142 5.73 2.96 -9.79
C ALA A 142 4.44 3.58 -9.23
N PHE A 143 3.29 3.10 -9.69
CA PHE A 143 1.98 3.55 -9.22
C PHE A 143 1.77 3.25 -7.73
N LEU A 144 2.06 2.04 -7.25
CA LEU A 144 1.92 1.70 -5.83
C LEU A 144 2.85 2.52 -4.93
N GLN A 145 3.99 2.99 -5.45
CA GLN A 145 4.91 3.87 -4.74
C GLN A 145 4.44 5.33 -4.71
N SER A 146 3.65 5.77 -5.69
CA SER A 146 3.12 7.12 -5.78
C SER A 146 1.71 7.11 -6.41
N PRO A 147 0.67 6.70 -5.67
CA PRO A 147 -0.67 6.48 -6.23
C PRO A 147 -1.38 7.75 -6.73
N GLY A 148 -0.96 8.91 -6.23
CA GLY A 148 -1.45 10.21 -6.72
C GLY A 148 -0.82 10.66 -8.03
N ASP A 149 0.22 9.97 -8.52
CA ASP A 149 0.84 10.30 -9.81
C ASP A 149 0.04 9.70 -10.97
N SER A 150 -0.76 10.55 -11.60
CA SER A 150 -1.68 10.15 -12.69
C SER A 150 -0.96 9.72 -13.98
N ARG A 151 0.35 9.95 -14.11
CA ARG A 151 1.13 9.64 -15.32
C ARG A 151 1.08 8.16 -15.69
N PHE A 152 1.08 7.28 -14.70
CA PHE A 152 1.05 5.83 -14.91
C PHE A 152 -0.36 5.24 -15.01
N ARG A 153 -1.40 6.01 -14.63
CA ARG A 153 -2.79 5.52 -14.63
C ARG A 153 -3.28 5.18 -16.04
N LYS A 154 -3.10 6.11 -16.99
CA LYS A 154 -3.60 5.92 -18.37
C LYS A 154 -2.96 4.70 -19.08
N PRO A 155 -1.63 4.52 -19.05
CA PRO A 155 -1.00 3.32 -19.60
C PRO A 155 -1.48 2.04 -18.92
N LEU A 156 -1.60 2.03 -17.59
CA LEU A 156 -2.11 0.88 -16.84
C LEU A 156 -3.53 0.52 -17.27
N LEU A 157 -4.44 1.51 -17.35
CA LEU A 157 -5.81 1.28 -17.82
C LEU A 157 -5.84 0.77 -19.26
N ALA A 158 -5.02 1.31 -20.15
CA ALA A 158 -4.97 0.88 -21.54
C ALA A 158 -4.55 -0.60 -21.66
N ILE A 159 -3.51 -1.01 -20.94
CA ILE A 159 -3.00 -2.40 -20.96
C ILE A 159 -3.97 -3.37 -20.28
N LEU A 160 -4.61 -2.95 -19.18
CA LEU A 160 -5.57 -3.78 -18.45
C LEU A 160 -6.89 -3.92 -19.23
N ASN A 161 -7.28 -2.90 -20.01
CA ASN A 161 -8.51 -2.91 -20.80
C ASN A 161 -8.35 -3.55 -22.21
N GLN A 162 -7.30 -4.34 -22.46
CA GLN A 162 -7.08 -5.04 -23.74
C GLN A 162 -8.06 -6.21 -24.00
N GLY A 163 -9.23 -6.23 -23.35
CA GLY A 163 -10.29 -7.22 -23.58
C GLY A 163 -9.99 -8.64 -23.08
N ARG A 164 -8.92 -8.81 -22.29
CA ARG A 164 -8.62 -10.07 -21.59
C ARG A 164 -9.36 -10.14 -20.25
N GLU A 165 -9.64 -11.35 -19.79
CA GLU A 165 -10.07 -11.55 -18.40
C GLU A 165 -8.95 -11.11 -17.47
N LEU A 166 -9.29 -10.25 -16.52
CA LEU A 166 -8.36 -9.72 -15.52
C LEU A 166 -8.13 -10.76 -14.44
N THR A 167 -6.89 -10.87 -13.97
CA THR A 167 -6.59 -11.67 -12.77
C THR A 167 -7.09 -10.97 -11.50
N GLU A 168 -7.20 -11.70 -10.39
CA GLU A 168 -7.58 -11.09 -9.10
C GLU A 168 -6.63 -9.94 -8.70
N ASP A 169 -5.32 -10.12 -8.91
CA ASP A 169 -4.32 -9.09 -8.64
C ASP A 169 -4.52 -7.82 -9.51
N GLU A 170 -4.89 -8.01 -10.77
CA GLU A 170 -5.17 -6.91 -11.70
C GLU A 170 -6.48 -6.19 -11.34
N MET A 171 -7.51 -6.92 -10.90
CA MET A 171 -8.74 -6.35 -10.36
C MET A 171 -8.49 -5.52 -9.10
N ASP A 172 -7.69 -6.04 -8.17
CA ASP A 172 -7.30 -5.33 -6.95
C ASP A 172 -6.51 -4.05 -7.24
N LEU A 173 -5.61 -4.10 -8.23
CA LEU A 173 -4.89 -2.91 -8.69
C LEU A 173 -5.86 -1.85 -9.22
N LEU A 174 -6.80 -2.23 -10.09
CA LEU A 174 -7.79 -1.29 -10.63
C LEU A 174 -8.65 -0.68 -9.53
N LEU A 175 -9.03 -1.48 -8.53
CA LEU A 175 -9.76 -0.99 -7.36
C LEU A 175 -8.97 0.06 -6.59
N ILE A 176 -7.66 -0.15 -6.41
CA ILE A 176 -6.77 0.86 -5.80
C ILE A 176 -6.69 2.11 -6.69
N MET A 177 -6.61 1.95 -8.01
CA MET A 177 -6.51 3.07 -8.95
C MET A 177 -7.73 4.00 -8.87
N VAL A 178 -8.95 3.43 -8.82
CA VAL A 178 -10.20 4.18 -8.67
C VAL A 178 -10.32 4.82 -7.29
N GLN A 179 -9.90 4.15 -6.23
CA GLN A 179 -9.96 4.73 -4.88
C GLN A 179 -8.98 5.91 -4.66
N GLN A 180 -7.91 5.97 -5.44
CA GLN A 180 -6.90 7.03 -5.40
C GLN A 180 -7.18 8.13 -6.45
N GLU A 181 -8.32 8.09 -7.10
CA GLU A 181 -8.67 9.02 -8.15
C GLU A 181 -9.24 10.31 -7.57
N GLU A 182 -8.60 11.45 -7.89
CA GLU A 182 -9.09 12.78 -7.50
C GLU A 182 -10.38 13.15 -8.25
N VAL A 183 -10.52 12.68 -9.50
CA VAL A 183 -11.65 12.99 -10.38
C VAL A 183 -12.43 11.72 -10.64
N HIS A 184 -13.54 11.56 -9.93
CA HIS A 184 -14.45 10.43 -10.07
C HIS A 184 -14.82 10.13 -11.53
N ASP A 185 -14.52 8.90 -11.99
CA ASP A 185 -14.90 8.38 -13.30
C ASP A 185 -16.04 7.33 -13.13
N PRO A 186 -17.30 7.69 -13.43
CA PRO A 186 -18.43 6.78 -13.33
C PRO A 186 -18.32 5.57 -14.25
N VAL A 187 -17.67 5.71 -15.43
CA VAL A 187 -17.58 4.63 -16.41
C VAL A 187 -16.68 3.52 -15.89
N LEU A 188 -15.50 3.90 -15.36
CA LEU A 188 -14.57 2.96 -14.77
C LEU A 188 -15.13 2.33 -13.48
N THR A 189 -15.83 3.13 -12.67
CA THR A 189 -16.52 2.66 -11.46
C THR A 189 -17.57 1.60 -11.79
N HIS A 190 -18.41 1.83 -12.79
CA HIS A 190 -19.42 0.86 -13.23
C HIS A 190 -18.80 -0.40 -13.83
N TYR A 191 -17.74 -0.25 -14.62
CA TYR A 191 -17.02 -1.38 -15.20
C TYR A 191 -16.42 -2.30 -14.11
N LEU A 192 -15.76 -1.72 -13.12
CA LEU A 192 -15.21 -2.49 -12.00
C LEU A 192 -16.29 -3.11 -11.13
N ALA A 193 -17.38 -2.38 -10.86
CA ALA A 193 -18.50 -2.92 -10.10
C ALA A 193 -19.05 -4.19 -10.78
N ASN A 194 -19.17 -4.19 -12.11
CA ASN A 194 -19.57 -5.38 -12.87
C ASN A 194 -18.59 -6.55 -12.70
N LEU A 195 -17.28 -6.29 -12.77
CA LEU A 195 -16.26 -7.32 -12.64
C LEU A 195 -16.28 -7.98 -11.27
N PHE A 196 -16.30 -7.19 -10.20
CA PHE A 196 -16.36 -7.72 -8.82
C PHE A 196 -17.68 -8.44 -8.54
N LEU A 197 -18.79 -7.95 -9.08
CA LEU A 197 -20.09 -8.59 -8.97
C LEU A 197 -20.12 -9.95 -9.67
N LYS A 198 -19.59 -10.05 -10.90
CA LYS A 198 -19.48 -11.32 -11.64
C LYS A 198 -18.54 -12.31 -10.95
N ALA A 199 -17.45 -11.83 -10.36
CA ALA A 199 -16.53 -12.65 -9.57
C ALA A 199 -17.12 -13.09 -8.21
N GLY A 200 -18.23 -12.48 -7.77
CA GLY A 200 -18.84 -12.76 -6.46
C GLY A 200 -17.94 -12.38 -5.29
N GLN A 201 -17.01 -11.44 -5.49
CA GLN A 201 -16.03 -11.04 -4.49
C GLN A 201 -16.60 -9.94 -3.58
N TRP A 202 -16.30 -10.05 -2.29
CA TRP A 202 -16.71 -9.07 -1.28
C TRP A 202 -15.54 -8.69 -0.37
N SER A 203 -15.30 -7.38 -0.24
CA SER A 203 -14.31 -6.82 0.70
C SER A 203 -14.74 -5.42 1.12
N GLY A 204 -14.16 -4.88 2.19
CA GLY A 204 -14.45 -3.50 2.61
C GLY A 204 -14.06 -2.43 1.58
N LYS A 205 -13.16 -2.75 0.63
CA LYS A 205 -12.83 -1.86 -0.49
C LYS A 205 -13.87 -1.94 -1.61
N VAL A 206 -14.35 -3.15 -1.91
CA VAL A 206 -15.42 -3.41 -2.90
C VAL A 206 -16.75 -2.85 -2.42
N GLU A 207 -17.02 -2.89 -1.11
CA GLU A 207 -18.18 -2.24 -0.49
C GLU A 207 -18.27 -0.75 -0.86
N ARG A 208 -17.14 -0.03 -0.76
CA ARG A 208 -17.09 1.39 -1.14
C ARG A 208 -17.33 1.59 -2.62
N LEU A 209 -16.73 0.75 -3.47
CA LEU A 209 -16.94 0.79 -4.92
C LEU A 209 -18.43 0.61 -5.28
N PHE A 210 -19.11 -0.37 -4.66
CA PHE A 210 -20.53 -0.60 -4.90
C PHE A 210 -21.39 0.54 -4.41
N LEU A 211 -21.09 1.14 -3.25
CA LEU A 211 -21.78 2.34 -2.79
C LEU A 211 -21.64 3.49 -3.77
N THR A 212 -20.44 3.77 -4.26
CA THR A 212 -20.21 4.80 -5.28
C THR A 212 -20.99 4.50 -6.57
N ALA A 213 -21.00 3.25 -7.03
CA ALA A 213 -21.78 2.84 -8.19
C ALA A 213 -23.31 2.99 -7.99
N LEU A 214 -23.80 2.81 -6.75
CA LEU A 214 -25.21 3.04 -6.40
C LEU A 214 -25.54 4.55 -6.38
N GLU A 215 -24.64 5.36 -5.84
CA GLU A 215 -24.74 6.83 -5.82
C GLU A 215 -24.79 7.40 -7.25
N ASP A 216 -24.02 6.83 -8.18
CA ASP A 216 -24.00 7.17 -9.60
C ASP A 216 -25.22 6.69 -10.39
N LYS A 217 -26.14 5.95 -9.75
CA LYS A 217 -27.32 5.33 -10.39
C LYS A 217 -26.93 4.36 -11.52
N SER A 218 -25.93 3.52 -11.28
CA SER A 218 -25.52 2.47 -12.21
C SER A 218 -26.68 1.57 -12.62
N GLU A 219 -26.69 1.08 -13.87
CA GLU A 219 -27.64 0.06 -14.33
C GLU A 219 -27.56 -1.23 -13.50
N LEU A 220 -26.40 -1.47 -12.86
CA LEU A 220 -26.14 -2.62 -12.00
C LEU A 220 -26.75 -2.49 -10.59
N SER A 221 -27.41 -1.37 -10.28
CA SER A 221 -27.91 -1.09 -8.91
C SER A 221 -28.74 -2.23 -8.33
N ASN A 222 -29.65 -2.80 -9.12
CA ASN A 222 -30.48 -3.92 -8.70
C ASN A 222 -29.66 -5.18 -8.38
N GLU A 223 -28.66 -5.48 -9.20
CA GLU A 223 -27.83 -6.67 -9.04
C GLU A 223 -26.88 -6.52 -7.85
N ILE A 224 -26.29 -5.33 -7.66
CA ILE A 224 -25.48 -4.96 -6.50
C ILE A 224 -26.31 -5.12 -5.21
N VAL A 225 -27.53 -4.56 -5.18
CA VAL A 225 -28.42 -4.68 -4.01
C VAL A 225 -28.73 -6.15 -3.72
N ARG A 226 -29.07 -6.95 -4.75
CA ARG A 226 -29.37 -8.37 -4.60
C ARG A 226 -28.19 -9.18 -4.07
N PHE A 227 -26.96 -8.84 -4.49
CA PHE A 227 -25.74 -9.51 -4.06
C PHE A 227 -25.32 -9.12 -2.64
N ALA A 228 -25.27 -7.82 -2.35
CA ALA A 228 -24.67 -7.31 -1.12
C ALA A 228 -25.65 -7.29 0.06
N LEU A 229 -26.95 -7.06 -0.15
CA LEU A 229 -27.94 -6.94 0.93
C LEU A 229 -27.98 -8.14 1.89
N PRO A 230 -27.96 -9.41 1.42
CA PRO A 230 -27.91 -10.57 2.32
C PRO A 230 -26.68 -10.55 3.23
N ILE A 231 -25.53 -10.06 2.75
CA ILE A 231 -24.28 -9.98 3.52
C ILE A 231 -24.43 -8.98 4.66
N TYR A 232 -25.01 -7.80 4.38
CA TYR A 232 -25.28 -6.77 5.39
C TYR A 232 -26.24 -7.27 6.48
N LEU A 233 -27.35 -7.89 6.08
CA LEU A 233 -28.38 -8.39 7.00
C LEU A 233 -27.85 -9.55 7.85
N ALA A 234 -27.09 -10.48 7.27
CA ALA A 234 -26.50 -11.61 8.01
C ALA A 234 -25.60 -11.13 9.17
N HIS A 235 -24.88 -10.03 8.97
CA HIS A 235 -23.99 -9.45 9.97
C HIS A 235 -24.66 -8.38 10.85
N LYS A 236 -25.93 -8.05 10.59
CA LYS A 236 -26.70 -7.01 11.31
C LYS A 236 -25.93 -5.69 11.45
N ARG A 237 -25.23 -5.29 10.38
CA ARG A 237 -24.37 -4.10 10.39
C ARG A 237 -25.19 -2.83 10.51
N THR A 238 -24.72 -1.90 11.33
CA THR A 238 -25.33 -0.57 11.59
C THR A 238 -24.30 0.56 11.53
N ASP A 239 -23.14 0.32 10.93
CA ASP A 239 -22.14 1.36 10.65
C ASP A 239 -22.59 2.30 9.52
N GLU A 240 -21.87 3.41 9.34
CA GLU A 240 -22.23 4.47 8.39
C GLU A 240 -22.40 3.95 6.95
N LEU A 241 -21.50 3.09 6.48
CA LEU A 241 -21.55 2.53 5.13
C LEU A 241 -22.78 1.64 4.95
N ALA A 242 -23.07 0.78 5.94
CA ALA A 242 -24.24 -0.07 5.94
C ALA A 242 -25.55 0.74 5.90
N LEU A 243 -25.64 1.82 6.68
CA LEU A 243 -26.83 2.67 6.72
C LEU A 243 -27.05 3.41 5.40
N ARG A 244 -25.98 3.91 4.77
CA ARG A 244 -26.06 4.47 3.40
C ARG A 244 -26.55 3.42 2.41
N PHE A 245 -25.97 2.23 2.45
CA PHE A 245 -26.38 1.11 1.58
C PHE A 245 -27.87 0.77 1.76
N TYR A 246 -28.34 0.68 3.00
CA TYR A 246 -29.73 0.42 3.33
C TYR A 246 -30.70 1.47 2.78
N LEU A 247 -30.35 2.76 2.86
CA LEU A 247 -31.15 3.82 2.25
C LEU A 247 -31.28 3.64 0.73
N PHE A 248 -30.19 3.26 0.05
CA PHE A 248 -30.25 2.94 -1.38
C PHE A 248 -31.05 1.66 -1.66
N ALA A 249 -30.89 0.63 -0.85
CA ALA A 249 -31.57 -0.66 -1.01
C ALA A 249 -33.08 -0.56 -0.85
N LEU A 250 -33.58 0.37 -0.01
CA LEU A 250 -35.02 0.63 0.16
C LEU A 250 -35.72 1.00 -1.16
N ASN A 251 -35.03 1.65 -2.07
CA ASN A 251 -35.60 2.03 -3.37
C ASN A 251 -35.69 0.84 -4.35
N HIS A 252 -35.06 -0.29 -4.03
CA HIS A 252 -34.86 -1.41 -4.96
C HIS A 252 -35.36 -2.75 -4.41
N THR A 253 -35.86 -2.83 -3.17
CA THR A 253 -36.25 -4.10 -2.55
C THR A 253 -37.46 -3.98 -1.64
N ASP A 254 -38.51 -4.74 -1.95
CA ASP A 254 -39.71 -4.86 -1.10
C ASP A 254 -39.57 -5.95 -0.02
N LYS A 255 -38.93 -7.08 -0.34
CA LYS A 255 -38.92 -8.28 0.52
C LYS A 255 -38.31 -8.07 1.89
N ASN A 256 -37.27 -7.23 1.99
CA ASN A 256 -36.53 -6.97 3.23
C ASN A 256 -36.75 -5.53 3.73
N ALA A 257 -37.69 -4.79 3.13
CA ALA A 257 -37.87 -3.37 3.42
C ALA A 257 -38.16 -3.11 4.90
N ASP A 258 -38.98 -3.95 5.54
CA ASP A 258 -39.35 -3.78 6.95
C ASP A 258 -38.16 -4.02 7.89
N GLU A 259 -37.28 -4.98 7.57
CA GLU A 259 -36.08 -5.24 8.37
C GLU A 259 -35.08 -4.09 8.22
N ILE A 260 -34.88 -3.60 7.00
CA ILE A 260 -34.02 -2.45 6.70
C ILE A 260 -34.52 -1.19 7.43
N LYS A 261 -35.82 -0.90 7.36
CA LYS A 261 -36.44 0.23 8.05
C LYS A 261 -36.21 0.16 9.56
N LYS A 262 -36.30 -1.04 10.16
CA LYS A 262 -36.01 -1.24 11.60
C LYS A 262 -34.56 -0.92 11.93
N TYR A 263 -33.58 -1.31 11.12
CA TYR A 263 -32.17 -0.97 11.37
C TYR A 263 -31.91 0.54 11.26
N LEU A 264 -32.46 1.20 10.24
CA LEU A 264 -32.35 2.66 10.05
C LEU A 264 -32.98 3.43 11.21
N ALA A 265 -34.21 3.05 11.59
CA ALA A 265 -34.95 3.60 12.71
C ALA A 265 -34.21 3.42 14.05
N HIS A 266 -33.64 2.23 14.28
CA HIS A 266 -32.88 1.96 15.49
C HIS A 266 -31.63 2.84 15.58
N SER A 267 -30.88 2.96 14.48
CA SER A 267 -29.69 3.82 14.42
C SER A 267 -30.00 5.30 14.65
N TYR A 268 -31.13 5.78 14.11
CA TYR A 268 -31.64 7.12 14.40
C TYR A 268 -31.90 7.32 15.91
N CYS A 269 -32.64 6.41 16.54
CA CYS A 269 -32.94 6.50 17.98
C CYS A 269 -31.70 6.41 18.89
N GLU A 270 -30.66 5.65 18.48
CA GLU A 270 -29.39 5.62 19.22
C GLU A 270 -28.63 6.96 19.15
N GLY A 271 -28.85 7.75 18.10
CA GLY A 271 -28.31 9.11 17.94
C GLY A 271 -26.79 9.19 17.75
N ASN A 272 -26.12 8.06 17.49
CA ASN A 272 -24.67 8.00 17.30
C ASN A 272 -24.20 8.79 16.07
N LEU A 273 -25.06 8.90 15.06
CA LEU A 273 -24.77 9.60 13.80
C LEU A 273 -24.93 11.12 13.88
N ALA A 274 -25.66 11.66 14.86
CA ALA A 274 -26.02 13.08 14.90
C ALA A 274 -24.80 14.02 14.92
N GLY A 275 -23.69 13.58 15.51
CA GLY A 275 -22.43 14.33 15.55
C GLY A 275 -21.41 13.94 14.48
N VAL A 276 -21.59 12.81 13.78
CA VAL A 276 -20.60 12.25 12.83
C VAL A 276 -21.03 12.44 11.38
N ALA A 277 -22.31 12.17 11.09
CA ALA A 277 -22.91 12.27 9.76
C ALA A 277 -24.35 12.80 9.90
N PRO A 278 -24.54 14.12 10.10
CA PRO A 278 -25.84 14.72 10.43
C PRO A 278 -26.87 14.54 9.30
N GLU A 279 -26.45 14.62 8.04
CA GLU A 279 -27.35 14.39 6.88
C GLU A 279 -27.85 12.94 6.84
N LEU A 280 -26.96 11.97 7.06
CA LEU A 280 -27.33 10.56 7.13
C LEU A 280 -28.28 10.29 8.29
N HIS A 281 -28.03 10.93 9.44
CA HIS A 281 -28.92 10.85 10.60
C HIS A 281 -30.32 11.38 10.28
N GLN A 282 -30.43 12.51 9.57
CA GLN A 282 -31.70 13.07 9.15
C GLN A 282 -32.45 12.10 8.21
N SER A 283 -31.78 11.54 7.21
CA SER A 283 -32.38 10.56 6.29
C SER A 283 -32.90 9.31 7.03
N CYS A 284 -32.19 8.86 8.08
CA CYS A 284 -32.68 7.77 8.92
C CYS A 284 -33.90 8.19 9.76
N GLY A 285 -33.95 9.45 10.18
CA GLY A 285 -35.09 10.06 10.86
C GLY A 285 -36.34 10.13 9.98
N ASP A 286 -36.19 10.47 8.70
CA ASP A 286 -37.31 10.49 7.74
C ASP A 286 -37.93 9.10 7.58
N VAL A 287 -37.09 8.06 7.52
CA VAL A 287 -37.56 6.66 7.52
C VAL A 287 -38.26 6.30 8.83
N PHE A 288 -37.75 6.75 9.97
CA PHE A 288 -38.37 6.54 11.27
C PHE A 288 -39.76 7.17 11.37
N LEU A 289 -39.92 8.41 10.89
CA LEU A 289 -41.19 9.13 10.89
C LEU A 289 -42.25 8.46 10.00
N GLY A 290 -41.81 7.76 8.94
CA GLY A 290 -42.68 6.99 8.06
C GLY A 290 -43.17 5.65 8.64
N LEU A 291 -42.71 5.22 9.82
CA LEU A 291 -43.16 3.99 10.49
C LEU A 291 -44.47 4.20 11.27
N SER A 292 -45.19 3.11 11.54
CA SER A 292 -46.37 3.15 12.43
C SER A 292 -45.98 3.56 13.85
N VAL A 293 -46.93 4.19 14.56
CA VAL A 293 -46.71 4.70 15.92
C VAL A 293 -46.25 3.59 16.88
N ASP A 294 -46.85 2.40 16.78
CA ASP A 294 -46.49 1.25 17.62
C ASP A 294 -45.03 0.80 17.40
N LEU A 295 -44.58 0.76 16.14
CA LEU A 295 -43.19 0.41 15.79
C LEU A 295 -42.20 1.49 16.24
N GLN A 296 -42.59 2.77 16.13
CA GLN A 296 -41.77 3.88 16.61
C GLN A 296 -41.54 3.79 18.12
N GLU A 297 -42.59 3.49 18.89
CA GLU A 297 -42.52 3.36 20.34
C GLU A 297 -41.69 2.14 20.77
N GLU A 298 -41.86 0.99 20.11
CA GLU A 298 -41.05 -0.21 20.37
C GLU A 298 -39.55 0.06 20.16
N ILE A 299 -39.19 0.71 19.03
CA ILE A 299 -37.79 0.98 18.67
C ILE A 299 -37.17 2.01 19.62
N LYS A 300 -37.92 3.05 20.00
CA LYS A 300 -37.47 4.04 21.00
C LYS A 300 -37.17 3.37 22.34
N ASN A 301 -38.10 2.57 22.86
CA ASN A 301 -37.92 1.86 24.13
C ASN A 301 -36.69 0.95 24.10
N ARG A 302 -36.47 0.23 23.00
CA ARG A 302 -35.30 -0.65 22.83
C ARG A 302 -33.98 0.14 22.74
N ALA A 303 -33.98 1.27 22.03
CA ALA A 303 -32.80 2.13 21.91
C ALA A 303 -32.42 2.81 23.25
N GLU A 304 -33.41 3.21 24.06
CA GLU A 304 -33.16 3.76 25.39
C GLU A 304 -32.54 2.71 26.33
N GLN A 305 -33.05 1.48 26.32
CA GLN A 305 -32.45 0.38 27.08
C GLN A 305 -31.00 0.09 26.66
N ASN A 306 -30.69 0.15 25.36
CA ASN A 306 -29.33 0.00 24.84
C ASN A 306 -28.42 1.18 25.23
N ARG A 307 -28.92 2.41 25.22
CA ARG A 307 -28.17 3.60 25.70
C ARG A 307 -27.84 3.51 27.19
N VAL A 308 -28.76 3.04 28.01
CA VAL A 308 -28.52 2.86 29.45
C VAL A 308 -27.49 1.75 29.68
N SER A 309 -27.64 0.60 29.01
CA SER A 309 -26.70 -0.53 29.16
C SER A 309 -25.29 -0.21 28.64
N SER A 310 -25.16 0.53 27.55
CA SER A 310 -23.86 0.96 27.00
C SER A 310 -23.14 1.99 27.87
N LYS A 311 -23.87 2.95 28.47
CA LYS A 311 -23.32 3.87 29.49
C LYS A 311 -22.82 3.10 30.71
N LEU A 312 -23.58 2.10 31.18
CA LEU A 312 -23.17 1.23 32.28
C LEU A 312 -21.92 0.40 31.95
N LYS A 313 -21.82 -0.15 30.73
CA LYS A 313 -20.61 -0.85 30.26
C LYS A 313 -19.40 0.07 30.18
N LYS A 314 -19.55 1.32 29.70
CA LYS A 314 -18.46 2.31 29.71
C LYS A 314 -17.98 2.58 31.14
N ILE A 315 -18.89 2.78 32.09
CA ILE A 315 -18.53 3.00 33.50
C ILE A 315 -17.73 1.81 34.07
N LYS A 316 -18.10 0.57 33.72
CA LYS A 316 -17.34 -0.65 34.08
C LYS A 316 -15.99 -0.80 33.36
N LEU A 317 -15.83 -0.23 32.17
CA LEU A 317 -14.53 -0.24 31.46
C LEU A 317 -13.55 0.80 32.05
N PHE A 318 -14.08 1.90 32.57
CA PHE A 318 -13.28 2.96 33.20
C PHE A 318 -13.01 2.72 34.68
N ARG A 319 -13.88 1.98 35.38
CA ARG A 319 -13.57 1.35 36.67
C ARG A 319 -12.99 -0.04 36.39
N ARG A 320 -11.67 -0.17 36.28
CA ARG A 320 -11.02 -1.49 36.28
C ARG A 320 -11.46 -2.28 37.52
N GLU A 321 -12.44 -3.16 37.37
CA GLU A 321 -12.67 -4.35 38.19
C GLU A 321 -12.40 -5.58 37.33
#